data_AF-A0A8T5CWC6-F1
#
_entry.id   AF-A0A8T5CWC6-F1
#
_cell.length_a   1.000
_cell.length_b   1.000
_cell.length_c   1.000
_cell.angle_alpha   90.00
_cell.angle_beta   90.00
_cell.angle_gamma   90.00
#
_symmetry.space_group_name_H-M   'P 1'
#
loop_
_entity.id
_entity.type
_entity.pdbx_description
1 polymer ?
#
loop_
_entity_poly.entity_id
_entity_poly.type
_entity_poly.pdbx_seq_one_letter_code
_entity_poly.pdbx_strand_id
1 'polypeptide(L)' 'LDTLVEKGLLDKGEKDRRTNVYAITARGRREIEARDDWEQQYTSELTT' A
#
# COMPACT_ATOMS: atom_id res chain seq x y z
N LEU A 1 -3.91 8.99 -5.38
CA LEU A 1 -4.34 7.58 -5.53
C LEU A 1 -4.08 7.06 -6.93
N ASP A 2 -4.33 7.86 -7.98
CA ASP A 2 -4.09 7.45 -9.37
C ASP A 2 -2.66 6.98 -9.63
N THR A 3 -1.65 7.67 -9.08
CA THR A 3 -0.24 7.22 -9.17
C THR A 3 0.01 5.83 -8.57
N LEU A 4 -0.73 5.42 -7.53
CA LEU A 4 -0.59 4.08 -6.94
C LEU A 4 -1.27 3.01 -7.81
N VAL A 5 -2.33 3.39 -8.52
CA VAL A 5 -2.98 2.54 -9.53
C VAL A 5 -2.09 2.38 -10.75
N GLU A 6 -1.51 3.47 -11.26
CA GLU A 6 -0.54 3.46 -12.36
C GLU A 6 0.69 2.60 -12.05
N LYS A 7 1.14 2.62 -10.79
CA LYS A 7 2.23 1.76 -10.30
C LYS A 7 1.82 0.30 -10.05
N GLY A 8 0.54 -0.05 -10.21
CA GLY A 8 0.01 -1.40 -9.99
C GLY A 8 -0.04 -1.83 -8.52
N LEU A 9 -0.02 -0.88 -7.58
CA LEU A 9 -0.10 -1.14 -6.15
C LEU A 9 -1.54 -1.21 -5.65
N LEU A 10 -2.45 -0.54 -6.36
CA LEU A 10 -3.90 -0.55 -6.09
C LEU A 10 -4.67 -0.87 -7.37
N ASP A 11 -5.77 -1.62 -7.23
CA ASP A 11 -6.80 -1.73 -8.25
C ASP A 11 -7.91 -0.72 -7.95
N LYS A 12 -8.35 0.02 -8.97
CA LYS A 12 -9.49 0.94 -8.89
C LYS A 12 -10.76 0.25 -9.39
N GLY A 13 -11.80 0.28 -8.59
CA GLY A 13 -13.16 -0.09 -8.97
C GLY A 13 -14.14 1.06 -8.76
N GLU A 14 -15.35 0.90 -9.27
CA GLU A 14 -16.46 1.84 -9.08
C GLU A 14 -17.54 1.18 -8.24
N LYS A 15 -17.96 1.84 -7.15
CA LYS A 15 -19.11 1.41 -6.33
C LYS A 15 -20.41 2.03 -6.84
N ASP A 16 -20.34 3.29 -7.25
CA ASP A 16 -21.40 4.03 -7.91
C ASP A 16 -20.79 5.17 -8.75
N ARG A 17 -21.63 5.91 -9.49
CA ARG A 17 -21.21 7.00 -10.39
C ARG A 17 -20.36 8.11 -9.76
N ARG A 18 -20.29 8.19 -8.43
CA ARG A 18 -19.53 9.20 -7.67
C ARG A 18 -18.50 8.59 -6.73
N THR A 19 -18.68 7.33 -6.33
CA THR A 19 -17.84 6.66 -5.34
C THR A 19 -16.96 5.60 -6.00
N ASN A 20 -15.65 5.85 -5.99
CA ASN A 20 -14.65 4.85 -6.35
C ASN A 20 -14.25 4.01 -5.13
N VAL A 21 -13.94 2.74 -5.36
CA VAL A 21 -13.33 1.83 -4.38
C VAL A 21 -11.93 1.47 -4.83
N TYR A 22 -11.04 1.24 -3.88
CA TYR A 22 -9.66 0.87 -4.15
C TYR A 22 -9.33 -0.38 -3.36
N ALA A 23 -8.77 -1.38 -4.02
CA ALA A 23 -8.32 -2.62 -3.41
C ALA A 23 -6.80 -2.73 -3.53
N ILE A 24 -6.14 -3.19 -2.47
CA ILE A 24 -4.70 -3.41 -2.52
C ILE A 24 -4.38 -4.66 -3.35
N THR A 25 -3.45 -4.52 -4.29
CA THR A 25 -3.00 -5.66 -5.10
C THR A 25 -2.08 -6.57 -4.30
N ALA A 26 -1.84 -7.79 -4.80
CA ALA A 26 -0.82 -8.65 -4.21
C ALA A 26 0.58 -8.01 -4.25
N ARG A 27 0.88 -7.20 -5.26
CA ARG A 27 2.11 -6.42 -5.31
C ARG A 27 2.13 -5.36 -4.22
N GLY A 28 1.06 -4.57 -4.10
CA GLY A 28 0.94 -3.54 -3.07
C GLY A 28 1.17 -4.08 -1.65
N ARG A 29 0.64 -5.26 -1.33
CA ARG A 29 0.89 -5.91 -0.03
C ARG A 29 2.37 -6.19 0.22
N ARG A 30 3.09 -6.73 -0.76
CA ARG A 30 4.53 -7.02 -0.62
C ARG A 30 5.37 -5.78 -0.37
N GLU A 31 5.03 -4.66 -1.01
CA GLU A 31 5.76 -3.39 -0.81
C GLU A 31 5.54 -2.84 0.61
N ILE A 32 4.33 -3.01 1.16
CA ILE A 32 4.03 -2.65 2.55
C ILE A 32 4.81 -3.56 3.50
N GLU A 33 4.77 -4.87 3.30
CA GLU A 33 5.54 -5.82 4.13
C GLU A 33 7.04 -5.51 4.11
N ALA A 34 7.61 -5.26 2.92
CA ALA A 34 9.02 -4.88 2.79
C ALA A 34 9.35 -3.55 3.48
N ARG A 35 8.40 -2.60 3.48
CA ARG A 35 8.54 -1.34 4.21
C ARG A 35 8.50 -1.56 5.71
N ASP A 36 7.57 -2.36 6.20
CA ASP A 36 7.43 -2.69 7.63
C ASP A 36 8.67 -3.42 8.13
N ASP A 37 9.23 -4.35 7.35
CA ASP A 37 10.49 -5.04 7.67
C ASP A 37 11.69 -4.07 7.72
N TRP A 38 11.76 -3.12 6.78
CA TRP A 38 12.79 -2.08 6.80
C TRP A 38 12.63 -1.16 8.02
N GLU A 39 11.42 -0.70 8.33
CA GLU A 39 11.17 0.18 9.48
C GLU A 39 11.48 -0.49 10.82
N GLN A 40 11.20 -1.79 10.95
CA GLN A 40 11.53 -2.55 12.14
C GLN A 40 13.04 -2.61 12.42
N GLN A 41 13.89 -2.61 11.38
CA GLN A 41 15.34 -2.59 11.55
C GLN A 41 15.85 -1.33 12.27
N TYR A 42 15.16 -0.20 12.13
CA TYR A 42 15.58 1.08 12.71
C TYR A 42 14.76 1.49 13.93
N THR A 43 13.53 0.99 14.08
CA THR A 43 12.65 1.32 15.20
C THR A 43 13.02 0.55 16.46
N SER A 44 13.56 -0.68 16.35
CA SER A 44 14.04 -1.45 17.51
C SER A 44 15.23 -0.79 18.22
N GLU A 45 16.01 0.03 17.53
CA GLU A 45 17.17 0.73 18.09
C GLU A 45 16.80 2.00 18.88
N LEU A 46 15.61 2.57 18.66
CA LEU A 46 15.16 3.82 19.30
C LEU A 46 14.32 3.62 20.58
N THR A 47 14.03 2.37 20.95
CA THR A 47 13.19 2.04 22.12
C THR A 47 13.93 1.31 23.26
N THR A 48 15.27 1.32 23.27
CA THR A 48 16.10 0.75 24.35
C THR A 48 16.83 1.86 25.10
#